data_AF-A0A670JBJ7-F1
#
_entry.id   AF-A0A670JBJ7-F1
#
_cell.length_a   1.000
_cell.length_b   1.000
_cell.length_c   1.000
_cell.angle_alpha   90.00
_cell.angle_beta   90.00
_cell.angle_gamma   90.00
#
_symmetry.space_group_name_H-M   'P 1'
#
loop_
_entity.id
_entity.type
_entity.pdbx_description
1 polymer ?
#
loop_
_entity_poly.entity_id
_entity_poly.type
_entity_poly.pdbx_seq_one_letter_code
_entity_poly.pdbx_strand_id
1 'polypeptide(L)'
;MVLLSLSEWADTEMNEGGEGEAACLQPIRSFLLSFPRQLKNRALHLVLREAQEGAPGRALPQERNLGPFRSRSSPFKAGRAFPGRSSSASCWAWPACAPRSKTSVRDTFSQLAAQRAAHLLKQEAGKKESIPGCPDTGSAKRAYIVRLLSYLPGKTVATIHMSPPLLYELGRMAARMDKTLTEKFQHPLARSLHRGGFIWNLANVPLLEQYIHALGRSEYLDAVKWAIDQFRRKIVPNLHSFRPCIIHGDLNDHNILVDTDFTSPKRSQYRVSGILDFSDMNYGCYVFEVAILIMYMMIESKDPLSVGGHVLAGYESIVPLTEEERDALFLLVSGRFAQSLVMAAYTTLLQPENEEYLMTTSKTGWKHLLLLFEMGQKAVEMIWFNTAEAYAKKGPS
;
A
#
# COMPACT_ATOMS: atom_id res chain seq x y z
N MET A 1 9.10 -21.48 4.44
CA MET A 1 7.74 -22.01 4.71
C MET A 1 7.60 -22.15 6.23
N VAL A 2 6.85 -21.27 6.87
CA VAL A 2 6.43 -21.41 8.28
C VAL A 2 4.95 -21.09 8.31
N LEU A 3 4.16 -22.15 8.43
CA LEU A 3 2.74 -22.18 8.73
C LEU A 3 2.59 -22.19 10.25
N LEU A 4 1.85 -21.24 10.81
CA LEU A 4 1.09 -21.46 12.04
C LEU A 4 -0.28 -20.80 11.88
N SER A 5 -1.30 -21.57 12.23
CA SER A 5 -2.71 -21.24 12.11
C SER A 5 -3.09 -20.08 13.04
N LEU A 6 -3.84 -19.11 12.52
CA LEU A 6 -4.45 -18.01 13.29
C LEU A 6 -5.39 -18.48 14.42
N SER A 7 -5.74 -19.77 14.50
CA SER A 7 -6.52 -20.34 15.60
C SER A 7 -5.69 -20.62 16.85
N GLU A 8 -4.42 -21.02 16.74
CA GLU A 8 -3.60 -21.40 17.89
C GLU A 8 -2.98 -20.20 18.63
N TRP A 9 -2.89 -19.05 17.96
CA TRP A 9 -2.39 -17.80 18.55
C TRP A 9 -3.41 -17.14 19.50
N ALA A 10 -4.71 -17.37 19.30
CA ALA A 10 -5.77 -16.73 20.08
C ALA A 10 -6.08 -17.44 21.40
N ASP A 11 -5.98 -18.78 21.45
CA ASP A 11 -6.25 -19.53 22.68
C ASP A 11 -5.13 -19.40 23.73
N THR A 12 -3.93 -18.92 23.33
CA THR A 12 -2.79 -18.70 24.24
C THR A 12 -2.66 -17.28 24.80
N GLU A 13 -3.37 -16.28 24.25
CA GLU A 13 -3.45 -14.92 24.83
C GLU A 13 -4.57 -14.78 25.86
N MET A 14 -5.66 -15.54 25.71
CA MET A 14 -6.83 -15.46 26.60
C MET A 14 -6.56 -15.93 28.04
N ASN A 15 -5.45 -16.64 28.30
CA ASN A 15 -5.16 -17.18 29.62
C ASN A 15 -4.15 -16.39 30.46
N GLU A 16 -3.35 -15.46 29.91
CA GLU A 16 -2.37 -14.72 30.72
C GLU A 16 -2.09 -13.30 30.20
N GLY A 17 -2.90 -12.33 30.66
CA GLY A 17 -2.46 -10.99 31.09
C GLY A 17 -1.92 -9.97 30.06
N GLY A 18 -2.01 -10.22 28.76
CA GLY A 18 -1.55 -9.32 27.70
C GLY A 18 -2.66 -8.47 27.05
N GLU A 19 -3.53 -7.83 27.85
CA GLU A 19 -4.78 -7.23 27.35
C GLU A 19 -4.60 -5.94 26.52
N GLY A 20 -3.41 -5.32 26.48
CA GLY A 20 -3.20 -4.00 25.89
C GLY A 20 -2.97 -3.95 24.37
N GLU A 21 -1.87 -4.56 23.89
CA GLU A 21 -1.43 -4.41 22.49
C GLU A 21 -2.26 -5.25 21.51
N ALA A 22 -2.68 -6.44 21.91
CA ALA A 22 -3.53 -7.31 21.09
C ALA A 22 -4.95 -6.74 20.94
N ALA A 23 -5.48 -6.08 21.98
CA ALA A 23 -6.80 -5.42 21.96
C ALA A 23 -6.86 -4.24 21.00
N CYS A 24 -5.79 -3.44 20.91
CA CYS A 24 -5.71 -2.26 20.05
C CYS A 24 -5.81 -2.59 18.55
N LEU A 25 -5.32 -3.77 18.15
CA LEU A 25 -5.38 -4.26 16.77
C LEU A 25 -6.61 -5.13 16.48
N GLN A 26 -7.40 -5.50 17.51
CA GLN A 26 -8.64 -6.27 17.31
C GLN A 26 -9.64 -5.63 16.36
N PRO A 27 -9.80 -4.30 16.27
CA PRO A 27 -10.72 -3.70 15.31
C PRO A 27 -10.30 -3.87 13.86
N ILE A 28 -9.00 -3.65 13.57
CA ILE A 28 -8.41 -3.88 12.24
C ILE A 28 -8.52 -5.36 11.90
N ARG A 29 -8.18 -6.22 12.87
CA ARG A 29 -8.33 -7.68 12.73
C ARG A 29 -9.79 -8.09 12.53
N SER A 30 -10.74 -7.55 13.28
CA SER A 30 -12.18 -7.85 13.20
C SER A 30 -12.77 -7.41 11.86
N PHE A 31 -12.36 -6.24 11.37
CA PHE A 31 -12.67 -5.79 10.02
C PHE A 31 -12.12 -6.75 8.96
N LEU A 32 -10.83 -7.10 9.03
CA LEU A 32 -10.20 -8.08 8.12
C LEU A 32 -10.77 -9.50 8.26
N LEU A 33 -11.34 -9.85 9.41
CA LEU A 33 -12.00 -11.14 9.66
C LEU A 33 -13.51 -11.15 9.32
N SER A 34 -14.11 -9.99 9.02
CA SER A 34 -15.50 -9.87 8.56
C SER A 34 -15.71 -10.38 7.12
N PHE A 35 -14.62 -10.76 6.44
CA PHE A 35 -14.61 -11.39 5.13
C PHE A 35 -15.03 -12.89 5.23
N PRO A 36 -15.83 -13.48 4.31
CA PRO A 36 -16.44 -14.81 4.41
C PRO A 36 -15.47 -15.94 4.78
N ARG A 37 -15.96 -16.80 5.69
CA ARG A 37 -15.25 -17.94 6.30
C ARG A 37 -14.72 -19.02 5.33
N GLN A 38 -15.11 -19.03 4.05
CA GLN A 38 -14.77 -20.12 3.12
C GLN A 38 -13.27 -20.21 2.75
N LEU A 39 -12.48 -19.18 3.01
CA LEU A 39 -11.01 -19.20 2.86
C LEU A 39 -10.27 -19.80 4.07
N LYS A 40 -10.95 -20.03 5.21
CA LYS A 40 -10.28 -20.51 6.44
C LYS A 40 -10.00 -22.02 6.44
N ASN A 41 -10.72 -22.84 5.67
CA ASN A 41 -10.71 -24.30 5.83
C ASN A 41 -10.12 -25.11 4.64
N ARG A 42 -9.63 -24.47 3.56
CA ARG A 42 -9.03 -25.22 2.43
C ARG A 42 -7.52 -25.41 2.51
N ALA A 43 -6.81 -24.63 3.34
CA ALA A 43 -5.37 -24.82 3.56
C ALA A 43 -5.05 -26.13 4.33
N LEU A 44 -5.98 -26.62 5.16
CA LEU A 44 -5.78 -27.83 5.97
C LEU A 44 -5.81 -29.13 5.14
N HIS A 45 -6.59 -29.16 4.06
CA HIS A 45 -6.76 -30.37 3.25
C HIS A 45 -5.62 -30.63 2.25
N LEU A 46 -4.92 -29.58 1.80
CA LEU A 46 -3.73 -29.70 0.94
C LEU A 46 -2.50 -30.14 1.74
N VAL A 47 -2.36 -29.66 2.98
CA VAL A 47 -1.23 -30.01 3.87
C VAL A 47 -1.26 -31.47 4.31
N LEU A 48 -2.45 -32.06 4.53
CA LEU A 48 -2.56 -33.47 4.91
C LEU A 48 -2.22 -34.44 3.76
N ARG A 49 -2.34 -34.00 2.51
CA ARG A 49 -2.04 -34.83 1.33
C ARG A 49 -0.54 -34.88 1.05
N GLU A 50 0.16 -33.75 1.20
CA GLU A 50 1.63 -33.69 1.06
C GLU A 50 2.37 -34.34 2.25
N ALA A 51 1.78 -34.34 3.44
CA ALA A 51 2.37 -34.99 4.62
C ALA A 51 2.33 -36.54 4.56
N GLN A 52 1.44 -37.14 3.75
CA GLN A 52 1.39 -38.59 3.57
C GLN A 52 2.37 -39.13 2.51
N GLU A 53 2.83 -38.29 1.58
CA GLU A 53 3.74 -38.70 0.50
C GLU A 53 5.24 -38.49 0.85
N GLY A 54 5.54 -37.92 2.02
CA GLY A 54 6.89 -37.50 2.43
C GLY A 54 7.60 -38.34 3.50
N ALA A 55 7.29 -39.64 3.66
CA ALA A 55 8.02 -40.53 4.57
C ALA A 55 9.09 -41.37 3.83
N PRO A 56 10.34 -41.48 4.32
CA PRO A 56 11.45 -42.04 3.57
C PRO A 56 11.51 -43.57 3.69
N GLY A 57 11.62 -44.27 2.55
CA GLY A 57 11.97 -45.69 2.55
C GLY A 57 11.73 -46.42 1.23
N ARG A 58 12.70 -46.35 0.31
CA ARG A 58 13.24 -47.50 -0.46
C ARG A 58 14.25 -47.00 -1.51
N ALA A 59 15.33 -47.76 -1.64
CA ALA A 59 16.50 -47.47 -2.48
C ALA A 59 16.30 -47.86 -3.96
N LEU A 60 17.28 -47.40 -4.77
CA LEU A 60 17.77 -47.85 -6.11
C LEU A 60 17.55 -46.84 -7.26
N PRO A 61 18.36 -46.86 -8.36
CA PRO A 61 19.81 -47.00 -8.45
C PRO A 61 20.48 -45.98 -9.43
N GLN A 62 21.83 -46.00 -9.39
CA GLN A 62 22.89 -45.45 -10.27
C GLN A 62 22.60 -44.76 -11.63
N GLU A 63 23.34 -43.65 -11.79
CA GLU A 63 24.08 -43.10 -12.96
C GLU A 63 23.63 -43.41 -14.40
N ARG A 64 23.52 -42.34 -15.21
CA ARG A 64 24.13 -42.27 -16.55
C ARG A 64 24.46 -40.83 -17.00
N ASN A 65 25.74 -40.67 -17.32
CA ASN A 65 26.43 -39.63 -18.09
C ASN A 65 25.63 -38.83 -19.12
N LEU A 66 25.84 -37.50 -19.15
CA LEU A 66 26.13 -36.74 -20.38
C LEU A 66 27.10 -35.59 -20.06
N GLY A 67 28.16 -35.48 -20.87
CA GLY A 67 29.33 -34.60 -20.69
C GLY A 67 29.17 -33.14 -21.18
N PRO A 68 30.29 -32.37 -21.23
CA PRO A 68 30.29 -30.92 -21.06
C PRO A 68 30.37 -30.13 -22.38
N PHE A 69 29.92 -28.87 -22.37
CA PHE A 69 30.26 -27.87 -23.40
C PHE A 69 30.99 -26.67 -22.79
N ARG A 70 32.15 -26.33 -23.37
CA ARG A 70 33.08 -25.28 -22.97
C ARG A 70 32.97 -24.03 -23.85
N SER A 71 33.17 -22.87 -23.19
CA SER A 71 33.92 -21.67 -23.59
C SER A 71 33.48 -20.80 -24.77
N ARG A 72 33.42 -19.47 -24.57
CA ARG A 72 34.50 -18.52 -24.93
C ARG A 72 34.24 -17.07 -24.46
N SER A 73 35.36 -16.38 -24.33
CA SER A 73 35.70 -15.06 -23.76
C SER A 73 35.43 -13.82 -24.65
N SER A 74 35.07 -12.68 -24.00
CA SER A 74 35.55 -11.25 -24.04
C SER A 74 36.46 -10.73 -25.19
N PRO A 75 36.82 -9.41 -25.35
CA PRO A 75 36.66 -8.20 -24.48
C PRO A 75 36.39 -6.84 -25.23
N PHE A 76 36.35 -5.69 -24.52
CA PHE A 76 36.92 -4.34 -24.85
C PHE A 76 36.36 -3.29 -23.83
N LYS A 77 37.13 -2.79 -22.86
CA LYS A 77 38.10 -1.65 -22.79
C LYS A 77 37.49 -0.27 -22.48
N ALA A 78 38.17 0.42 -21.57
CA ALA A 78 37.70 1.52 -20.71
C ALA A 78 38.42 2.87 -20.97
N GLY A 79 37.88 3.95 -20.37
CA GLY A 79 38.58 5.21 -20.04
C GLY A 79 37.63 6.42 -20.09
N ARG A 80 37.66 7.48 -19.25
CA ARG A 80 38.40 7.99 -18.05
C ARG A 80 37.49 9.12 -17.46
N ALA A 81 37.17 9.22 -16.16
CA ALA A 81 37.86 9.90 -15.02
C ALA A 81 37.38 11.35 -14.65
N PHE A 82 36.66 11.46 -13.49
CA PHE A 82 36.68 12.46 -12.37
C PHE A 82 36.34 13.97 -12.55
N PRO A 83 36.06 14.76 -11.47
CA PRO A 83 35.59 14.46 -10.09
C PRO A 83 34.40 15.37 -9.60
N GLY A 84 33.69 15.00 -8.51
CA GLY A 84 32.78 15.95 -7.85
C GLY A 84 31.92 15.43 -6.69
N ARG A 85 32.46 15.53 -5.47
CA ARG A 85 31.81 15.58 -4.13
C ARG A 85 30.51 14.79 -3.90
N SER A 86 30.65 13.74 -3.09
CA SER A 86 29.57 13.10 -2.35
C SER A 86 29.12 13.96 -1.16
N SER A 87 27.81 14.13 -1.01
CA SER A 87 27.17 14.54 0.25
C SER A 87 25.93 13.70 0.50
N SER A 88 26.13 12.69 1.35
CA SER A 88 25.21 12.09 2.33
C SER A 88 23.70 12.21 2.11
N ALA A 89 23.06 11.07 1.81
CA ALA A 89 21.65 10.82 2.07
C ALA A 89 21.40 10.79 3.59
N SER A 90 20.46 11.60 4.05
CA SER A 90 20.03 11.69 5.44
C SER A 90 19.15 10.50 5.85
N CYS A 91 19.75 9.54 6.57
CA CYS A 91 19.02 8.59 7.43
C CYS A 91 18.61 9.30 8.72
N TRP A 92 17.32 9.33 9.03
CA TRP A 92 16.85 9.67 10.37
C TRP A 92 16.90 8.42 11.24
N ALA A 93 17.82 8.39 12.21
CA ALA A 93 17.91 7.37 13.25
C ALA A 93 17.46 7.98 14.59
N TRP A 94 16.54 7.33 15.30
CA TRP A 94 16.22 7.64 16.70
C TRP A 94 17.05 6.75 17.64
N PRO A 95 17.62 7.28 18.74
CA PRO A 95 18.33 6.47 19.71
C PRO A 95 17.35 5.74 20.64
N ALA A 96 17.56 4.43 20.81
CA ALA A 96 16.79 3.59 21.73
C ALA A 96 17.32 3.72 23.18
N CYS A 97 16.44 4.08 24.13
CA CYS A 97 16.68 3.89 25.56
C CYS A 97 16.37 2.45 25.96
N ALA A 98 17.29 1.81 26.67
CA ALA A 98 17.16 0.42 27.13
C ALA A 98 16.26 0.29 28.37
N PRO A 99 15.37 -0.71 28.46
CA PRO A 99 14.77 -1.11 29.73
C PRO A 99 15.59 -2.21 30.43
N ARG A 100 15.73 -2.07 31.76
CA ARG A 100 16.29 -3.07 32.67
C ARG A 100 15.29 -4.21 32.93
N SER A 101 15.84 -5.43 32.85
CA SER A 101 15.45 -6.72 33.44
C SER A 101 14.07 -6.87 34.11
N LYS A 102 13.31 -7.86 33.60
CA LYS A 102 12.91 -9.09 34.32
C LYS A 102 12.48 -10.12 33.26
N THR A 103 13.32 -11.13 33.04
CA THR A 103 13.12 -12.17 32.03
C THR A 103 12.12 -13.22 32.50
N SER A 104 11.06 -13.44 31.72
CA SER A 104 10.14 -14.57 31.85
C SER A 104 10.46 -15.63 30.79
N VAL A 105 10.09 -16.89 31.04
CA VAL A 105 10.35 -18.06 30.17
C VAL A 105 9.90 -17.84 28.71
N ARG A 106 8.98 -16.91 28.46
CA ARG A 106 8.49 -16.44 27.14
C ARG A 106 9.53 -15.65 26.33
N ASP A 107 10.45 -14.93 26.98
CA ASP A 107 11.54 -14.21 26.29
C ASP A 107 12.44 -15.17 25.51
N THR A 108 12.56 -16.41 25.98
CA THR A 108 13.42 -17.44 25.38
C THR A 108 12.91 -17.92 24.03
N PHE A 109 11.59 -18.02 23.79
CA PHE A 109 11.03 -18.55 22.53
C PHE A 109 10.96 -17.51 21.42
N SER A 110 10.57 -16.27 21.74
CA SER A 110 10.66 -15.14 20.81
C SER A 110 12.11 -14.78 20.50
N GLN A 111 13.02 -14.90 21.49
CA GLN A 111 14.46 -14.85 21.23
C GLN A 111 14.93 -16.04 20.40
N LEU A 112 14.43 -17.27 20.59
CA LEU A 112 14.83 -18.41 19.74
C LEU A 112 14.35 -18.27 18.30
N ALA A 113 13.16 -17.74 18.06
CA ALA A 113 12.64 -17.48 16.71
C ALA A 113 13.38 -16.32 16.03
N ALA A 114 13.65 -15.24 16.76
CA ALA A 114 14.48 -14.14 16.29
C ALA A 114 15.96 -14.56 16.10
N GLN A 115 16.49 -15.43 16.97
CA GLN A 115 17.83 -16.00 16.85
C GLN A 115 17.91 -17.02 15.72
N ARG A 116 16.86 -17.82 15.46
CA ARG A 116 16.78 -18.69 14.28
C ARG A 116 16.63 -17.90 13.00
N ALA A 117 15.79 -16.85 12.96
CA ALA A 117 15.70 -15.96 11.81
C ALA A 117 17.03 -15.24 11.57
N ALA A 118 17.69 -14.73 12.63
CA ALA A 118 19.01 -14.14 12.55
C ALA A 118 20.11 -15.16 12.21
N HIS A 119 19.98 -16.43 12.61
CA HIS A 119 20.91 -17.51 12.28
C HIS A 119 20.72 -17.99 10.84
N LEU A 120 19.49 -18.04 10.34
CA LEU A 120 19.17 -18.32 8.94
C LEU A 120 19.63 -17.19 8.03
N LEU A 121 19.39 -15.92 8.42
CA LEU A 121 19.94 -14.75 7.75
C LEU A 121 21.48 -14.70 7.81
N LYS A 122 22.10 -15.19 8.90
CA LYS A 122 23.56 -15.35 9.00
C LYS A 122 24.10 -16.54 8.20
N GLN A 123 23.35 -17.63 8.05
CA GLN A 123 23.72 -18.78 7.23
C GLN A 123 23.57 -18.46 5.73
N GLU A 124 22.55 -17.69 5.35
CA GLU A 124 22.41 -17.13 4.00
C GLU A 124 23.45 -16.05 3.72
N ALA A 125 23.74 -15.14 4.67
CA ALA A 125 24.87 -14.20 4.56
C ALA A 125 26.25 -14.90 4.59
N GLY A 126 26.32 -16.14 5.05
CA GLY A 126 27.50 -17.00 5.01
C GLY A 126 27.73 -17.65 3.64
N LYS A 127 26.69 -17.71 2.79
CA LYS A 127 26.86 -17.92 1.35
C LYS A 127 27.11 -16.55 0.73
N LYS A 128 28.39 -16.19 0.60
CA LYS A 128 28.85 -15.09 -0.24
C LYS A 128 28.46 -15.35 -1.69
N GLU A 129 27.22 -15.09 -2.06
CA GLU A 129 26.94 -14.61 -3.41
C GLU A 129 27.09 -13.10 -3.37
N SER A 130 28.23 -12.65 -3.90
CA SER A 130 28.45 -11.25 -4.22
C SER A 130 27.33 -10.77 -5.14
N ILE A 131 26.48 -9.86 -4.66
CA ILE A 131 25.64 -9.05 -5.54
C ILE A 131 26.61 -8.22 -6.39
N PRO A 132 26.71 -8.43 -7.72
CA PRO A 132 27.67 -7.70 -8.53
C PRO A 132 27.24 -6.23 -8.60
N GLY A 133 28.04 -5.31 -8.05
CA GLY A 133 27.87 -3.87 -8.28
C GLY A 133 27.96 -2.95 -7.06
N CYS A 134 28.08 -3.45 -5.83
CA CYS A 134 28.23 -2.58 -4.67
C CYS A 134 29.73 -2.36 -4.35
N PRO A 135 30.33 -1.19 -4.62
CA PRO A 135 31.70 -0.92 -4.22
C PRO A 135 31.76 -0.85 -2.70
N ASP A 136 32.47 -1.81 -2.10
CA ASP A 136 32.82 -1.85 -0.68
C ASP A 136 33.49 -0.53 -0.27
N THR A 137 32.70 0.36 0.32
CA THR A 137 33.18 1.57 0.97
C THR A 137 32.95 1.40 2.47
N GLY A 138 34.01 1.01 3.19
CA GLY A 138 34.19 1.25 4.63
C GLY A 138 33.08 0.78 5.59
N SER A 139 33.15 -0.48 6.01
CA SER A 139 32.94 -1.03 7.37
C SER A 139 31.99 -0.37 8.41
N ALA A 140 30.92 0.32 8.01
CA ALA A 140 29.83 0.61 8.93
C ALA A 140 28.90 -0.62 9.03
N LYS A 141 28.88 -1.31 10.18
CA LYS A 141 27.85 -2.33 10.46
C LYS A 141 26.48 -1.64 10.44
N ARG A 142 25.73 -1.82 9.37
CA ARG A 142 24.33 -1.36 9.28
C ARG A 142 23.45 -2.36 10.02
N ALA A 143 22.69 -1.86 10.99
CA ALA A 143 21.61 -2.62 11.64
C ALA A 143 20.31 -2.38 10.86
N TYR A 144 19.53 -3.44 10.65
CA TYR A 144 18.24 -3.39 9.98
C TYR A 144 17.15 -3.91 10.92
N ILE A 145 15.99 -3.26 10.89
CA ILE A 145 14.78 -3.76 11.57
C ILE A 145 14.07 -4.69 10.59
N VAL A 146 13.74 -5.90 11.04
CA VAL A 146 13.03 -6.90 10.23
C VAL A 146 11.66 -7.14 10.82
N ARG A 147 10.62 -7.13 9.98
CA ARG A 147 9.24 -7.43 10.35
C ARG A 147 8.75 -8.64 9.57
N LEU A 148 8.20 -9.63 10.28
CA LEU A 148 7.55 -10.79 9.67
C LEU A 148 6.04 -10.60 9.75
N LEU A 149 5.35 -10.77 8.62
CA LEU A 149 3.91 -10.58 8.49
C LEU A 149 3.25 -11.85 7.95
N SER A 150 1.96 -12.03 8.26
CA SER A 150 1.15 -13.08 7.65
C SER A 150 0.92 -12.78 6.18
N TYR A 151 1.01 -13.81 5.33
CA TYR A 151 0.69 -13.70 3.91
C TYR A 151 -0.82 -13.68 3.70
N LEU A 152 -1.31 -12.74 2.90
CA LEU A 152 -2.71 -12.66 2.49
C LEU A 152 -2.85 -13.15 1.03
N PRO A 153 -3.65 -14.18 0.74
CA PRO A 153 -3.90 -14.63 -0.62
C PRO A 153 -4.79 -13.64 -1.38
N GLY A 154 -4.51 -13.46 -2.67
CA GLY A 154 -5.30 -12.62 -3.57
C GLY A 154 -4.44 -12.11 -4.73
N LYS A 155 -5.07 -11.40 -5.65
CA LYS A 155 -4.39 -10.61 -6.68
C LYS A 155 -4.55 -9.13 -6.38
N THR A 156 -3.55 -8.32 -6.71
CA THR A 156 -3.68 -6.87 -6.58
C THR A 156 -4.66 -6.33 -7.62
N VAL A 157 -5.34 -5.23 -7.29
CA VAL A 157 -6.23 -4.53 -8.22
C VAL A 157 -5.50 -4.10 -9.50
N ALA A 158 -4.21 -3.75 -9.41
CA ALA A 158 -3.31 -3.45 -10.53
C ALA A 158 -3.21 -4.54 -11.61
N THR A 159 -3.60 -5.78 -11.29
CA THR A 159 -3.46 -6.95 -12.19
C THR A 159 -4.78 -7.45 -12.76
N ILE A 160 -5.88 -6.76 -12.50
CA ILE A 160 -7.21 -7.19 -12.92
C ILE A 160 -7.94 -6.09 -13.70
N HIS A 161 -8.99 -6.47 -14.42
CA HIS A 161 -9.83 -5.50 -15.12
C HIS A 161 -10.80 -4.81 -14.16
N MET A 162 -10.76 -3.48 -14.13
CA MET A 162 -11.69 -2.66 -13.38
C MET A 162 -13.10 -2.72 -13.96
N SER A 163 -14.10 -2.94 -13.11
CA SER A 163 -15.52 -2.94 -13.51
C SER A 163 -16.34 -2.05 -12.57
N PRO A 164 -17.46 -1.46 -13.03
CA PRO A 164 -18.32 -0.64 -12.18
C PRO A 164 -18.76 -1.30 -10.86
N PRO A 165 -19.12 -2.60 -10.82
CA PRO A 165 -19.44 -3.27 -9.56
C PRO A 165 -18.23 -3.36 -8.61
N LEU A 166 -17.03 -3.60 -9.14
CA LEU A 166 -15.82 -3.63 -8.33
C LEU A 166 -15.51 -2.23 -7.76
N LEU A 167 -15.59 -1.18 -8.57
CA LEU A 167 -15.37 0.20 -8.13
C LEU A 167 -16.31 0.60 -6.98
N TYR A 168 -17.58 0.22 -7.09
CA TYR A 168 -18.55 0.39 -6.01
C TYR A 168 -18.15 -0.37 -4.74
N GLU A 169 -17.73 -1.64 -4.87
CA GLU A 169 -17.26 -2.42 -3.71
C GLU A 169 -15.97 -1.87 -3.09
N LEU A 170 -15.06 -1.28 -3.88
CA LEU A 170 -13.86 -0.61 -3.40
C LEU A 170 -14.22 0.64 -2.57
N GLY A 171 -15.15 1.46 -3.06
CA GLY A 171 -15.66 2.61 -2.30
C GLY A 171 -16.29 2.18 -0.96
N ARG A 172 -17.13 1.13 -0.99
CA ARG A 172 -17.70 0.56 0.24
C ARG A 172 -16.64 0.05 1.20
N MET A 173 -15.58 -0.56 0.67
CA MET A 173 -14.48 -1.09 1.46
C MET A 173 -13.74 0.03 2.19
N ALA A 174 -13.37 1.09 1.47
CA ALA A 174 -12.69 2.25 2.06
C ALA A 174 -13.53 2.90 3.17
N ALA A 175 -14.82 3.16 2.91
CA ALA A 175 -15.71 3.74 3.91
C ALA A 175 -15.86 2.87 5.17
N ARG A 176 -15.96 1.54 5.01
CA ARG A 176 -16.00 0.62 6.16
C ARG A 176 -14.69 0.61 6.96
N MET A 177 -13.56 0.72 6.27
CA MET A 177 -12.24 0.81 6.90
C MET A 177 -12.12 2.10 7.71
N ASP A 178 -12.38 3.26 7.09
CA ASP A 178 -12.28 4.57 7.76
C ASP A 178 -13.19 4.66 8.98
N LYS A 179 -14.43 4.17 8.84
CA LYS A 179 -15.39 4.08 9.95
C LYS A 179 -14.86 3.17 11.06
N THR A 180 -14.32 2.00 10.72
CA THR A 180 -13.77 1.08 11.73
C THR A 180 -12.54 1.64 12.43
N LEU A 181 -11.61 2.25 11.69
CA LEU A 181 -10.44 2.90 12.26
C LEU A 181 -10.88 4.03 13.19
N THR A 182 -11.81 4.87 12.77
CA THR A 182 -12.28 6.00 13.60
C THR A 182 -13.01 5.56 14.86
N GLU A 183 -13.94 4.60 14.74
CA GLU A 183 -14.82 4.22 15.84
C GLU A 183 -14.14 3.28 16.84
N LYS A 184 -13.19 2.45 16.38
CA LYS A 184 -12.70 1.31 17.16
C LYS A 184 -11.20 1.30 17.37
N PHE A 185 -10.39 1.90 16.50
CA PHE A 185 -8.94 1.87 16.67
C PHE A 185 -8.53 2.80 17.81
N GLN A 186 -8.03 2.20 18.89
CA GLN A 186 -7.47 2.90 20.02
C GLN A 186 -6.06 2.36 20.21
N HIS A 187 -5.07 3.24 20.31
CA HIS A 187 -3.69 2.86 20.55
C HIS A 187 -2.98 3.97 21.32
N PRO A 188 -2.12 3.68 22.32
CA PRO A 188 -1.41 4.71 23.09
C PRO A 188 -0.59 5.68 22.22
N LEU A 189 -0.08 5.18 21.09
CA LEU A 189 0.67 5.96 20.11
C LEU A 189 -0.18 6.50 18.96
N ALA A 190 -1.52 6.44 18.99
CA ALA A 190 -2.35 6.94 17.90
C ALA A 190 -2.05 8.41 17.53
N ARG A 191 -1.63 9.22 18.51
CA ARG A 191 -1.20 10.61 18.29
C ARG A 191 -0.02 10.75 17.31
N SER A 192 0.82 9.72 17.11
CA SER A 192 1.91 9.75 16.13
C SER A 192 1.41 9.80 14.68
N LEU A 193 0.13 9.50 14.45
CA LEU A 193 -0.52 9.61 13.15
C LEU A 193 -0.82 11.07 12.77
N HIS A 194 -0.67 12.03 13.69
CA HIS A 194 -0.61 13.46 13.37
C HIS A 194 0.77 13.79 12.81
N ARG A 195 0.96 13.46 11.53
CA ARG A 195 2.24 13.60 10.83
C ARG A 195 2.35 14.98 10.20
N GLY A 196 2.67 16.00 11.01
CA GLY A 196 2.82 17.38 10.54
C GLY A 196 3.80 17.48 9.36
N GLY A 197 3.38 18.15 8.28
CA GLY A 197 4.19 18.29 7.06
C GLY A 197 4.46 16.98 6.29
N PHE A 198 3.78 15.88 6.63
CA PHE A 198 3.92 14.63 5.89
C PHE A 198 3.38 14.80 4.47
N ILE A 199 4.28 14.71 3.50
CA ILE A 199 3.99 15.09 2.11
C ILE A 199 2.84 14.30 1.49
N TRP A 200 2.54 13.09 1.98
CA TRP A 200 1.44 12.24 1.48
C TRP A 200 0.10 12.45 2.18
N ASN A 201 0.04 13.25 3.26
CA ASN A 201 -1.25 13.74 3.75
C ASN A 201 -1.79 14.77 2.75
N LEU A 202 -3.03 14.57 2.29
CA LEU A 202 -3.62 15.36 1.21
C LEU A 202 -3.77 16.85 1.57
N ALA A 203 -3.90 17.20 2.85
CA ALA A 203 -3.90 18.60 3.29
C ALA A 203 -2.59 19.35 2.94
N ASN A 204 -1.50 18.61 2.69
CA ASN A 204 -0.18 19.15 2.39
C ASN A 204 0.11 19.30 0.89
N VAL A 205 -0.89 19.19 0.00
CA VAL A 205 -0.73 19.51 -1.44
C VAL A 205 -0.03 20.86 -1.70
N PRO A 206 -0.26 21.94 -0.91
CA PRO A 206 0.48 23.19 -1.10
C PRO A 206 2.01 23.07 -0.96
N LEU A 207 2.52 22.06 -0.24
CA LEU A 207 3.96 21.82 -0.11
C LEU A 207 4.60 21.36 -1.42
N LEU A 208 3.82 20.94 -2.42
CA LEU A 208 4.34 20.53 -3.73
C LEU A 208 5.05 21.66 -4.48
N GLU A 209 4.79 22.92 -4.13
CA GLU A 209 5.45 24.09 -4.73
C GLU A 209 6.99 24.01 -4.63
N GLN A 210 7.53 23.38 -3.59
CA GLN A 210 8.97 23.20 -3.44
C GLN A 210 9.57 22.16 -4.41
N TYR A 211 8.73 21.30 -5.00
CA TYR A 211 9.15 20.17 -5.85
C TYR A 211 8.83 20.36 -7.33
N ILE A 212 8.04 21.38 -7.71
CA ILE A 212 7.64 21.60 -9.12
C ILE A 212 8.82 21.79 -10.08
N HIS A 213 9.98 22.19 -9.56
CA HIS A 213 11.22 22.33 -10.35
C HIS A 213 11.63 21.00 -11.00
N ALA A 214 11.25 19.85 -10.42
CA ALA A 214 11.51 18.53 -10.97
C ALA A 214 10.83 18.30 -12.35
N LEU A 215 9.79 19.06 -12.66
CA LEU A 215 9.08 18.95 -13.94
C LEU A 215 9.77 19.71 -15.09
N GLY A 216 10.74 20.57 -14.81
CA GLY A 216 11.40 21.38 -15.84
C GLY A 216 10.41 22.20 -16.70
N ARG A 217 10.59 22.16 -18.03
CA ARG A 217 9.69 22.80 -19.01
C ARG A 217 8.64 21.81 -19.53
N SER A 218 7.88 21.21 -18.62
CA SER A 218 6.82 20.26 -18.95
C SER A 218 5.51 20.97 -19.31
N GLU A 219 4.77 20.41 -20.27
CA GLU A 219 3.39 20.82 -20.60
C GLU A 219 2.40 20.63 -19.43
N TYR A 220 2.74 19.79 -18.45
CA TYR A 220 1.90 19.51 -17.28
C TYR A 220 2.01 20.55 -16.17
N LEU A 221 2.97 21.48 -16.28
CA LEU A 221 3.30 22.43 -15.22
C LEU A 221 2.12 23.34 -14.86
N ASP A 222 1.34 23.76 -15.86
CA ASP A 222 0.19 24.66 -15.64
C ASP A 222 -0.94 23.94 -14.89
N ALA A 223 -1.23 22.68 -15.24
CA ALA A 223 -2.22 21.88 -14.52
C ALA A 223 -1.82 21.62 -13.06
N VAL A 224 -0.53 21.35 -12.81
CA VAL A 224 0.00 21.17 -11.44
C VAL A 224 -0.09 22.47 -10.63
N LYS A 225 0.36 23.59 -11.21
CA LYS A 225 0.29 24.91 -10.54
C LYS A 225 -1.16 25.31 -10.26
N TRP A 226 -2.06 25.05 -11.21
CA TRP A 226 -3.49 25.27 -11.02
C TRP A 226 -4.02 24.42 -9.85
N ALA A 227 -3.71 23.13 -9.79
CA ALA A 227 -4.18 22.26 -8.72
C ALA A 227 -3.69 22.75 -7.35
N ILE A 228 -2.41 23.13 -7.23
CA ILE A 228 -1.82 23.70 -6.00
C ILE A 228 -2.51 25.01 -5.61
N ASP A 229 -2.71 25.93 -6.56
CA ASP A 229 -3.35 27.22 -6.31
C ASP A 229 -4.82 27.07 -5.90
N GLN A 230 -5.59 26.22 -6.59
CA GLN A 230 -6.98 25.95 -6.23
C GLN A 230 -7.08 25.28 -4.85
N PHE A 231 -6.19 24.34 -4.54
CA PHE A 231 -6.15 23.71 -3.23
C PHE A 231 -5.91 24.75 -2.13
N ARG A 232 -4.94 25.64 -2.32
CA ARG A 232 -4.63 26.73 -1.38
C ARG A 232 -5.79 27.69 -1.17
N ARG A 233 -6.52 28.04 -2.24
CA ARG A 233 -7.61 29.04 -2.18
C ARG A 233 -8.94 28.47 -1.70
N LYS A 234 -9.25 27.23 -2.05
CA LYS A 234 -10.59 26.65 -1.87
C LYS A 234 -10.64 25.52 -0.84
N ILE A 235 -9.55 24.78 -0.65
CA ILE A 235 -9.52 23.63 0.26
C ILE A 235 -8.94 24.02 1.62
N VAL A 236 -7.74 24.60 1.65
CA VAL A 236 -7.05 24.94 2.91
C VAL A 236 -7.93 25.77 3.87
N PRO A 237 -8.63 26.84 3.43
CA PRO A 237 -9.47 27.62 4.33
C PRO A 237 -10.65 26.83 4.90
N ASN A 238 -11.12 25.81 4.18
CA ASN A 238 -12.30 25.02 4.52
C ASN A 238 -11.97 23.68 5.20
N LEU A 239 -10.70 23.34 5.44
CA LEU A 239 -10.32 22.08 6.09
C LEU A 239 -11.02 21.85 7.45
N HIS A 240 -11.32 22.93 8.16
CA HIS A 240 -12.01 22.87 9.45
C HIS A 240 -13.47 22.40 9.35
N SER A 241 -14.10 22.45 8.17
CA SER A 241 -15.46 21.94 7.96
C SER A 241 -15.50 20.46 7.57
N PHE A 242 -14.35 19.86 7.22
CA PHE A 242 -14.29 18.44 6.87
C PHE A 242 -14.21 17.57 8.12
N ARG A 243 -14.85 16.40 8.09
CA ARG A 243 -14.85 15.51 9.25
C ARG A 243 -13.51 14.78 9.32
N PRO A 244 -12.78 14.91 10.45
CA PRO A 244 -11.50 14.23 10.62
C PRO A 244 -11.68 12.72 10.82
N CYS A 245 -10.74 11.93 10.32
CA CYS A 245 -10.67 10.50 10.59
C CYS A 245 -9.23 9.98 10.48
N ILE A 246 -9.02 8.75 10.94
CA ILE A 246 -7.80 8.01 10.61
C ILE A 246 -8.03 7.35 9.25
N ILE A 247 -7.21 7.72 8.29
CA ILE A 247 -7.22 7.18 6.92
C ILE A 247 -6.00 6.29 6.72
N HIS A 248 -6.11 5.31 5.84
CA HIS A 248 -4.97 4.56 5.32
C HIS A 248 -4.03 5.47 4.52
N GLY A 249 -4.59 6.38 3.71
CA GLY A 249 -3.84 7.41 3.00
C GLY A 249 -3.02 6.95 1.79
N ASP A 250 -3.14 5.67 1.43
CA ASP A 250 -2.43 5.07 0.29
C ASP A 250 -3.17 3.83 -0.26
N LEU A 251 -4.50 3.93 -0.39
CA LEU A 251 -5.32 2.91 -1.05
C LEU A 251 -5.11 2.92 -2.58
N ASN A 252 -3.90 2.56 -3.01
CA ASN A 252 -3.55 2.37 -4.41
C ASN A 252 -3.88 0.95 -4.91
N ASP A 253 -3.78 0.77 -6.20
CA ASP A 253 -4.06 -0.45 -6.96
C ASP A 253 -3.16 -1.64 -6.59
N HIS A 254 -1.97 -1.40 -6.02
CA HIS A 254 -1.08 -2.45 -5.50
C HIS A 254 -1.41 -2.85 -4.06
N ASN A 255 -2.03 -1.96 -3.27
CA ASN A 255 -2.31 -2.18 -1.85
C ASN A 255 -3.66 -2.84 -1.59
N ILE A 256 -4.48 -3.05 -2.62
CA ILE A 256 -5.79 -3.70 -2.49
C ILE A 256 -5.75 -5.08 -3.15
N LEU A 257 -6.08 -6.11 -2.38
CA LEU A 257 -6.18 -7.49 -2.86
C LEU A 257 -7.64 -7.86 -3.14
N VAL A 258 -7.84 -8.59 -4.24
CA VAL A 258 -9.12 -9.23 -4.58
C VAL A 258 -8.99 -10.74 -4.64
N ASP A 259 -10.07 -11.42 -4.28
CA ASP A 259 -10.21 -12.85 -4.48
C ASP A 259 -10.50 -13.15 -5.96
N THR A 260 -9.79 -14.13 -6.51
CA THR A 260 -9.98 -14.63 -7.88
C THR A 260 -10.46 -16.08 -7.89
N ASP A 261 -10.75 -16.67 -6.74
CA ASP A 261 -11.32 -18.01 -6.65
C ASP A 261 -12.82 -17.96 -6.95
N PHE A 262 -13.14 -18.12 -8.24
CA PHE A 262 -14.50 -18.19 -8.77
C PHE A 262 -15.17 -19.57 -8.56
N THR A 263 -14.65 -20.45 -7.70
CA THR A 263 -15.16 -21.84 -7.54
C THR A 263 -16.60 -21.95 -7.03
N SER A 264 -17.27 -20.83 -6.71
CA SER A 264 -18.72 -20.79 -6.52
C SER A 264 -19.41 -20.19 -7.76
N PRO A 265 -20.29 -20.94 -8.46
CA PRO A 265 -21.01 -20.45 -9.65
C PRO A 265 -21.97 -19.26 -9.38
N LYS A 266 -22.11 -18.81 -8.14
CA LYS A 266 -22.81 -17.57 -7.74
C LYS A 266 -21.91 -16.33 -7.66
N ARG A 267 -20.60 -16.45 -7.88
CA ARG A 267 -19.63 -15.35 -7.72
C ARG A 267 -19.01 -15.01 -9.08
N SER A 268 -19.69 -14.17 -9.85
CA SER A 268 -19.17 -13.60 -11.10
C SER A 268 -18.42 -12.28 -10.91
N GLN A 269 -18.20 -11.85 -9.66
CA GLN A 269 -17.60 -10.55 -9.34
C GLN A 269 -16.42 -10.71 -8.38
N TYR A 270 -15.37 -9.91 -8.62
CA TYR A 270 -14.24 -9.75 -7.72
C TYR A 270 -14.72 -9.22 -6.37
N ARG A 271 -14.15 -9.76 -5.30
CA ARG A 271 -14.41 -9.32 -3.93
C ARG A 271 -13.09 -8.95 -3.29
N VAL A 272 -13.02 -7.79 -2.64
CA VAL A 272 -11.83 -7.43 -1.85
C VAL A 272 -11.55 -8.52 -0.82
N SER A 273 -10.31 -8.98 -0.74
CA SER A 273 -9.83 -10.04 0.16
C SER A 273 -8.82 -9.54 1.18
N GLY A 274 -8.17 -8.40 0.93
CA GLY A 274 -7.17 -7.82 1.82
C GLY A 274 -6.79 -6.39 1.46
N ILE A 275 -6.20 -5.71 2.44
CA ILE A 275 -5.60 -4.38 2.31
C ILE A 275 -4.18 -4.49 2.87
N LEU A 276 -3.22 -3.96 2.14
CA LEU A 276 -1.80 -4.01 2.46
C LEU A 276 -1.26 -2.60 2.75
N ASP A 277 -0.12 -2.56 3.42
CA ASP A 277 0.70 -1.36 3.61
C ASP A 277 0.06 -0.16 4.32
N PHE A 278 -0.13 -0.31 5.64
CA PHE A 278 -0.60 0.78 6.52
C PHE A 278 0.50 1.78 6.91
N SER A 279 1.63 1.83 6.20
CA SER A 279 2.78 2.68 6.59
C SER A 279 2.50 4.19 6.43
N ASP A 280 1.55 4.53 5.56
CA ASP A 280 1.13 5.91 5.29
C ASP A 280 -0.10 6.35 6.07
N MET A 281 -0.59 5.49 6.97
CA MET A 281 -1.73 5.79 7.83
C MET A 281 -1.50 7.10 8.60
N ASN A 282 -2.50 7.96 8.59
CA ASN A 282 -2.40 9.30 9.19
C ASN A 282 -3.79 9.85 9.57
N TYR A 283 -3.80 10.91 10.37
CA TYR A 283 -5.01 11.70 10.61
C TYR A 283 -5.26 12.62 9.40
N GLY A 284 -6.34 12.33 8.68
CA GLY A 284 -6.85 13.11 7.54
C GLY A 284 -8.34 13.39 7.71
N CYS A 285 -9.07 13.35 6.60
CA CYS A 285 -10.52 13.52 6.55
C CYS A 285 -11.14 12.38 5.73
N TYR A 286 -12.41 12.05 5.97
CA TYR A 286 -13.09 10.96 5.23
C TYR A 286 -13.04 11.19 3.72
N VAL A 287 -13.26 12.44 3.29
CA VAL A 287 -13.18 12.84 1.89
C VAL A 287 -11.77 12.64 1.27
N PHE A 288 -10.70 12.63 2.07
CA PHE A 288 -9.35 12.41 1.55
C PHE A 288 -9.14 10.97 1.09
N GLU A 289 -9.60 9.98 1.86
CA GLU A 289 -9.42 8.57 1.48
C GLU A 289 -10.18 8.26 0.19
N VAL A 290 -11.43 8.71 0.07
CA VAL A 290 -12.20 8.52 -1.17
C VAL A 290 -11.57 9.24 -2.36
N ALA A 291 -11.02 10.43 -2.18
CA ALA A 291 -10.30 11.14 -3.24
C ALA A 291 -9.02 10.39 -3.68
N ILE A 292 -8.28 9.84 -2.73
CA ILE A 292 -7.07 9.03 -3.00
C ILE A 292 -7.45 7.77 -3.78
N LEU A 293 -8.47 7.04 -3.31
CA LEU A 293 -8.96 5.85 -3.99
C LEU A 293 -9.45 6.16 -5.41
N ILE A 294 -10.26 7.21 -5.59
CA ILE A 294 -10.74 7.61 -6.93
C ILE A 294 -9.56 7.84 -7.85
N MET A 295 -8.56 8.61 -7.43
CA MET A 295 -7.37 8.90 -8.23
C MET A 295 -6.68 7.62 -8.74
N TYR A 296 -6.36 6.67 -7.86
CA TYR A 296 -5.70 5.42 -8.28
C TYR A 296 -6.61 4.54 -9.14
N MET A 297 -7.91 4.51 -8.86
CA MET A 297 -8.83 3.73 -9.69
C MET A 297 -9.04 4.36 -11.08
N MET A 298 -8.86 5.67 -11.22
CA MET A 298 -8.84 6.35 -12.53
C MET A 298 -7.64 5.89 -13.36
N ILE A 299 -6.47 5.67 -12.74
CA ILE A 299 -5.25 5.20 -13.43
C ILE A 299 -5.45 3.82 -14.06
N GLU A 300 -6.15 2.93 -13.36
CA GLU A 300 -6.39 1.54 -13.80
C GLU A 300 -7.60 1.39 -14.74
N SER A 301 -8.47 2.40 -14.84
CA SER A 301 -9.70 2.31 -15.62
C SER A 301 -9.52 2.74 -17.07
N LYS A 302 -10.17 2.02 -17.99
CA LYS A 302 -10.29 2.43 -19.40
C LYS A 302 -11.27 3.60 -19.59
N ASP A 303 -12.18 3.79 -18.63
CA ASP A 303 -13.09 4.93 -18.56
C ASP A 303 -12.84 5.67 -17.24
N PRO A 304 -11.82 6.53 -17.18
CA PRO A 304 -11.36 7.15 -15.94
C PRO A 304 -12.40 8.11 -15.35
N LEU A 305 -13.17 8.82 -16.18
CA LEU A 305 -14.10 9.82 -15.65
C LEU A 305 -15.30 9.21 -14.93
N SER A 306 -15.81 8.05 -15.36
CA SER A 306 -16.93 7.41 -14.65
C SER A 306 -16.53 6.79 -13.30
N VAL A 307 -15.24 6.54 -13.07
CA VAL A 307 -14.72 5.93 -11.84
C VAL A 307 -15.20 6.66 -10.59
N GLY A 308 -15.08 7.99 -10.59
CA GLY A 308 -15.41 8.80 -9.42
C GLY A 308 -16.82 8.56 -8.92
N GLY A 309 -17.80 8.45 -9.82
CA GLY A 309 -19.18 8.20 -9.45
C GLY A 309 -19.45 6.80 -8.89
N HIS A 310 -18.82 5.76 -9.46
CA HIS A 310 -18.97 4.38 -8.96
C HIS A 310 -18.36 4.22 -7.56
N VAL A 311 -17.14 4.74 -7.36
CA VAL A 311 -16.46 4.69 -6.06
C VAL A 311 -17.21 5.53 -5.03
N LEU A 312 -17.63 6.74 -5.40
CA LEU A 312 -18.38 7.63 -4.51
C LEU A 312 -19.70 7.01 -4.06
N ALA A 313 -20.47 6.41 -4.97
CA ALA A 313 -21.69 5.69 -4.59
C ALA A 313 -21.43 4.59 -3.56
N GLY A 314 -20.34 3.84 -3.75
CA GLY A 314 -19.93 2.81 -2.80
C GLY A 314 -19.60 3.40 -1.44
N TYR A 315 -18.78 4.45 -1.42
CA TYR A 315 -18.34 5.10 -0.20
C TYR A 315 -19.52 5.69 0.59
N GLU A 316 -20.36 6.49 -0.07
CA GLU A 316 -21.50 7.18 0.55
C GLU A 316 -22.61 6.23 1.02
N SER A 317 -22.66 4.99 0.50
CA SER A 317 -23.58 3.96 1.02
C SER A 317 -23.27 3.53 2.46
N ILE A 318 -22.08 3.86 2.98
CA ILE A 318 -21.62 3.53 4.34
C ILE A 318 -21.30 4.80 5.14
N VAL A 319 -20.57 5.75 4.53
CA VAL A 319 -20.21 7.04 5.12
C VAL A 319 -20.63 8.15 4.14
N PRO A 320 -21.86 8.68 4.28
CA PRO A 320 -22.31 9.81 3.47
C PRO A 320 -21.40 11.02 3.69
N LEU A 321 -20.92 11.65 2.62
CA LEU A 321 -20.14 12.89 2.70
C LEU A 321 -21.04 14.08 3.06
N THR A 322 -20.48 15.08 3.73
CA THR A 322 -21.18 16.38 3.88
C THR A 322 -21.15 17.14 2.55
N GLU A 323 -21.95 18.20 2.43
CA GLU A 323 -21.95 19.06 1.24
C GLU A 323 -20.55 19.66 1.00
N GLU A 324 -19.89 20.13 2.05
CA GLU A 324 -18.55 20.73 1.96
C GLU A 324 -17.48 19.71 1.52
N GLU A 325 -17.57 18.47 2.04
CA GLU A 325 -16.70 17.38 1.62
C GLU A 325 -16.95 17.02 0.15
N ARG A 326 -18.21 16.92 -0.25
CA ARG A 326 -18.60 16.56 -1.61
C ARG A 326 -18.15 17.61 -2.62
N ASP A 327 -18.34 18.90 -2.31
CA ASP A 327 -17.94 20.05 -3.14
C ASP A 327 -16.41 20.18 -3.29
N ALA A 328 -15.64 19.59 -2.37
CA ALA A 328 -14.19 19.58 -2.42
C ALA A 328 -13.61 18.44 -3.28
N LEU A 329 -14.40 17.40 -3.57
CA LEU A 329 -13.91 16.12 -4.08
C LEU A 329 -13.07 16.24 -5.35
N PHE A 330 -13.52 17.05 -6.33
CA PHE A 330 -12.80 17.26 -7.59
C PHE A 330 -11.39 17.85 -7.38
N LEU A 331 -11.27 18.85 -6.50
CA LEU A 331 -9.99 19.48 -6.21
C LEU A 331 -9.09 18.57 -5.37
N LEU A 332 -9.66 17.74 -4.50
CA LEU A 332 -8.92 16.73 -3.74
C LEU A 332 -8.32 15.65 -4.64
N VAL A 333 -9.10 15.13 -5.61
CA VAL A 333 -8.61 14.17 -6.62
C VAL A 333 -7.52 14.80 -7.48
N SER A 334 -7.74 16.04 -7.96
CA SER A 334 -6.74 16.79 -8.74
C SER A 334 -5.45 17.04 -7.94
N GLY A 335 -5.59 17.39 -6.66
CA GLY A 335 -4.48 17.57 -5.72
C GLY A 335 -3.70 16.27 -5.51
N ARG A 336 -4.37 15.13 -5.37
CA ARG A 336 -3.70 13.83 -5.23
C ARG A 336 -2.97 13.41 -6.51
N PHE A 337 -3.52 13.68 -7.69
CA PHE A 337 -2.79 13.50 -8.95
C PHE A 337 -1.51 14.33 -8.96
N ALA A 338 -1.60 15.64 -8.69
CA ALA A 338 -0.45 16.52 -8.63
C ALA A 338 0.59 16.02 -7.60
N GLN A 339 0.14 15.59 -6.42
CA GLN A 339 0.99 15.05 -5.36
C GLN A 339 1.77 13.82 -5.81
N SER A 340 1.08 12.82 -6.35
CA SER A 340 1.72 11.57 -6.80
C SER A 340 2.70 11.82 -7.95
N LEU A 341 2.31 12.62 -8.93
CA LEU A 341 3.09 12.81 -10.16
C LEU A 341 4.32 13.71 -9.96
N VAL A 342 4.19 14.79 -9.17
CA VAL A 342 5.32 15.67 -8.82
C VAL A 342 6.33 14.92 -7.96
N MET A 343 5.85 14.18 -6.95
CA MET A 343 6.74 13.43 -6.07
C MET A 343 7.43 12.28 -6.79
N ALA A 344 6.76 11.60 -7.72
CA ALA A 344 7.40 10.62 -8.61
C ALA A 344 8.53 11.26 -9.42
N ALA A 345 8.25 12.37 -10.11
CA ALA A 345 9.26 13.08 -10.91
C ALA A 345 10.46 13.53 -10.05
N TYR A 346 10.21 14.13 -8.88
CA TYR A 346 11.26 14.56 -7.96
C TYR A 346 12.09 13.38 -7.43
N THR A 347 11.44 12.28 -7.04
CA THR A 347 12.14 11.11 -6.50
C THR A 347 12.97 10.41 -7.57
N THR A 348 12.50 10.37 -8.82
CA THR A 348 13.28 9.87 -9.96
C THR A 348 14.57 10.64 -10.19
N LEU A 349 14.58 11.97 -9.95
CA LEU A 349 15.83 12.75 -10.02
C LEU A 349 16.86 12.36 -8.95
N LEU A 350 16.39 11.89 -7.79
CA LEU A 350 17.22 11.45 -6.67
C LEU A 350 17.65 9.99 -6.78
N GLN A 351 16.82 9.15 -7.41
CA GLN A 351 16.97 7.71 -7.52
C GLN A 351 16.66 7.26 -8.96
N PRO A 352 17.48 7.66 -9.95
CA PRO A 352 17.25 7.33 -11.35
C PRO A 352 17.23 5.83 -11.61
N GLU A 353 17.91 5.03 -10.79
CA GLU A 353 17.89 3.57 -10.85
C GLU A 353 16.51 2.94 -10.59
N ASN A 354 15.60 3.67 -9.93
CA ASN A 354 14.26 3.21 -9.57
C ASN A 354 13.16 3.81 -10.47
N GLU A 355 13.54 4.46 -11.58
CA GLU A 355 12.62 5.20 -12.46
C GLU A 355 11.42 4.37 -12.92
N GLU A 356 11.64 3.13 -13.35
CA GLU A 356 10.57 2.27 -13.87
C GLU A 356 9.44 2.07 -12.85
N TYR A 357 9.81 1.82 -11.59
CA TYR A 357 8.86 1.66 -10.50
C TYR A 357 8.19 2.99 -10.15
N LEU A 358 8.98 4.05 -9.93
CA LEU A 358 8.50 5.36 -9.50
C LEU A 358 7.56 6.02 -10.52
N MET A 359 7.75 5.72 -11.80
CA MET A 359 6.96 6.30 -12.90
C MET A 359 5.74 5.45 -13.28
N THR A 360 5.42 4.39 -12.54
CA THR A 360 4.26 3.50 -12.83
C THR A 360 2.95 4.30 -12.94
N THR A 361 2.63 5.09 -11.91
CA THR A 361 1.47 6.00 -11.89
C THR A 361 1.52 7.04 -13.02
N SER A 362 2.73 7.52 -13.36
CA SER A 362 2.93 8.55 -14.38
C SER A 362 2.62 8.09 -15.80
N LYS A 363 2.50 6.78 -16.07
CA LYS A 363 2.18 6.23 -17.40
C LYS A 363 0.85 6.77 -17.96
N THR A 364 -0.16 6.94 -17.11
CA THR A 364 -1.47 7.49 -17.49
C THR A 364 -1.88 8.71 -16.67
N GLY A 365 -1.33 8.88 -15.45
CA GLY A 365 -1.75 9.93 -14.51
C GLY A 365 -1.64 11.35 -15.06
N TRP A 366 -0.59 11.67 -15.84
CA TRP A 366 -0.46 13.01 -16.46
C TRP A 366 -1.62 13.33 -17.40
N LYS A 367 -2.06 12.36 -18.21
CA LYS A 367 -3.19 12.51 -19.13
C LYS A 367 -4.49 12.73 -18.37
N HIS A 368 -4.67 12.05 -17.24
CA HIS A 368 -5.86 12.21 -16.40
C HIS A 368 -5.88 13.55 -15.68
N LEU A 369 -4.74 14.03 -15.17
CA LEU A 369 -4.65 15.37 -14.59
C LEU A 369 -4.98 16.46 -15.62
N LEU A 370 -4.43 16.36 -16.83
CA LEU A 370 -4.78 17.28 -17.94
C LEU A 370 -6.26 17.22 -18.28
N LEU A 371 -6.84 16.02 -18.38
CA LEU A 371 -8.26 15.84 -18.65
C LEU A 371 -9.15 16.52 -17.60
N LEU A 372 -8.83 16.36 -16.30
CA LEU A 372 -9.54 17.03 -15.21
C LEU A 372 -9.39 18.56 -15.30
N PHE A 373 -8.18 19.03 -15.60
CA PHE A 373 -7.88 20.46 -15.76
C PHE A 373 -8.66 21.09 -16.91
N GLU A 374 -8.71 20.43 -18.08
CA GLU A 374 -9.38 20.91 -19.29
C GLU A 374 -10.91 20.86 -19.19
N MET A 375 -11.47 19.79 -18.63
CA MET A 375 -12.93 19.65 -18.47
C MET A 375 -13.49 20.56 -17.38
N GLY A 376 -12.71 20.77 -16.32
CA GLY A 376 -13.09 21.58 -15.18
C GLY A 376 -14.11 20.92 -14.24
N GLN A 377 -14.21 21.51 -13.05
CA GLN A 377 -14.94 20.96 -11.91
C GLN A 377 -16.39 20.58 -12.23
N LYS A 378 -17.18 21.52 -12.75
CA LYS A 378 -18.62 21.34 -12.97
C LYS A 378 -18.95 20.17 -13.90
N ALA A 379 -18.18 19.99 -14.97
CA ALA A 379 -18.42 18.91 -15.93
C ALA A 379 -18.10 17.54 -15.33
N VAL A 380 -16.99 17.43 -14.61
CA VAL A 380 -16.55 16.18 -13.97
C VAL A 380 -17.49 15.80 -12.82
N GLU A 381 -17.84 16.75 -11.95
CA GLU A 381 -18.77 16.53 -10.85
C GLU A 381 -20.16 16.13 -11.34
N MET A 382 -20.63 16.71 -12.45
CA MET A 382 -21.89 16.27 -13.07
C MET A 382 -21.84 14.78 -13.45
N ILE A 383 -20.72 14.29 -13.99
CA ILE A 383 -20.54 12.87 -14.32
C ILE A 383 -20.52 12.02 -13.04
N TRP A 384 -19.72 12.40 -12.05
CA TRP A 384 -19.58 11.64 -10.80
C TRP A 384 -20.89 11.58 -10.02
N PHE A 385 -21.55 12.71 -9.82
CA PHE A 385 -22.75 12.80 -8.99
C PHE A 385 -23.97 12.19 -9.67
N ASN A 386 -24.15 12.37 -10.99
CA ASN A 386 -25.23 11.68 -11.71
C ASN A 386 -25.05 10.16 -11.67
N THR A 387 -23.81 9.69 -11.84
CA THR A 387 -23.49 8.27 -11.74
C THR A 387 -23.77 7.75 -10.33
N ALA A 388 -23.39 8.50 -9.29
CA ALA A 388 -23.63 8.09 -7.91
C ALA A 388 -25.13 8.05 -7.57
N GLU A 389 -25.90 9.05 -8.00
CA GLU A 389 -27.36 9.06 -7.85
C GLU A 389 -28.06 7.89 -8.55
N ALA A 390 -27.54 7.43 -9.68
CA ALA A 390 -28.11 6.30 -10.40
C ALA A 390 -28.05 4.99 -9.59
N TYR A 391 -27.09 4.85 -8.67
CA TYR A 391 -27.04 3.72 -7.73
C TYR A 391 -28.13 3.85 -6.65
N ALA A 392 -28.34 5.05 -6.12
CA ALA A 392 -29.38 5.30 -5.12
C ALA A 392 -30.79 5.02 -5.68
N LYS A 393 -31.04 5.37 -6.95
CA LYS A 393 -32.31 5.13 -7.64
C LYS A 393 -32.60 3.66 -7.96
N LYS A 394 -31.56 2.83 -8.12
CA LYS A 394 -31.71 1.40 -8.44
C LYS A 394 -32.07 0.52 -7.25
N GLY A 395 -31.93 1.02 -6.01
CA GLY A 395 -32.14 0.25 -4.78
C GLY A 395 -31.11 -0.90 -4.62
N PRO A 396 -30.97 -1.47 -3.42
CA PRO A 396 -30.13 -2.64 -3.24
C PRO A 396 -30.76 -3.85 -3.96
N SER A 397 -30.11 -4.29 -5.03
CA SER A 397 -30.44 -5.52 -5.78
C SER A 397 -30.08 -6.79 -5.01
#